data_AF-A0AB38Y0F7-F1
#
_entry.id   AF-A0AB38Y0F7-F1
#
_cell.length_a   1.000
_cell.length_b   1.000
_cell.length_c   1.000
_cell.angle_alpha   90.00
_cell.angle_beta   90.00
_cell.angle_gamma   90.00
#
_symmetry.space_group_name_H-M   'P 1'
#
loop_
_entity.id
_entity.type
_entity.pdbx_description
1 polymer ?
#
loop_
_entity_poly.entity_id
_entity_poly.type
_entity_poly.pdbx_seq_one_letter_code
_entity_poly.pdbx_strand_id
1 'polypeptide(L)' 'MRLRLNRAMGVDIVVESVTKFINGHSDVVAGLAAINNEAIYNQLKLFQKNFGAIVGVEDA' A
#
# COMPACT_ATOMS: atom_id res chain seq x y z
N MET A 1 -12.00 -4.93 -5.74
CA MET A 1 -11.57 -5.49 -4.43
C MET A 1 -11.36 -4.33 -3.45
N ARG A 2 -12.16 -4.22 -2.37
CA ARG A 2 -12.06 -3.11 -1.40
C ARG A 2 -11.36 -3.62 -0.15
N LEU A 3 -10.08 -3.28 0.03
CA LEU A 3 -9.36 -3.54 1.27
C LEU A 3 -9.99 -2.68 2.38
N ARG A 4 -10.75 -3.30 3.28
CA ARG A 4 -11.18 -2.67 4.52
C ARG A 4 -10.24 -3.15 5.62
N LEU A 5 -9.49 -2.22 6.20
CA LEU A 5 -8.75 -2.47 7.43
C LEU A 5 -9.75 -2.77 8.55
N ASN A 6 -9.76 -4.02 9.00
CA ASN A 6 -10.67 -4.47 10.04
C ASN A 6 -10.19 -3.97 11.41
N ARG A 7 -10.81 -2.90 11.90
CA ARG A 7 -10.53 -2.34 13.23
C ARG A 7 -10.78 -3.32 14.38
N ALA A 8 -11.63 -4.34 14.19
CA ALA A 8 -11.91 -5.34 15.22
C ALA A 8 -10.69 -6.22 15.54
N MET A 9 -9.71 -6.31 14.63
CA MET A 9 -8.46 -7.06 14.85
C MET A 9 -7.31 -6.18 15.36
N GLY A 10 -7.55 -4.87 15.60
CA GLY A 10 -6.52 -3.96 16.11
C GLY A 10 -5.36 -3.70 15.15
N VAL A 11 -5.57 -3.82 13.84
CA VAL A 11 -4.51 -3.66 12.83
C VAL A 11 -4.41 -2.20 12.37
N ASP A 12 -3.22 -1.61 12.56
CA ASP A 12 -2.93 -0.23 12.15
C ASP A 12 -2.45 -0.10 10.70
N ILE A 13 -1.71 -1.11 10.21
CA ILE A 13 -1.11 -1.15 8.87
C ILE A 13 -1.27 -2.55 8.28
N VAL A 14 -1.72 -2.63 7.03
CA VAL A 14 -1.63 -3.86 6.21
C VAL A 14 -0.69 -3.58 5.05
N VAL A 15 0.29 -4.45 4.85
CA VAL A 15 1.25 -4.39 3.74
C VAL A 15 1.02 -5.59 2.84
N GLU A 16 0.80 -5.35 1.56
CA GLU A 16 0.57 -6.38 0.56
C GLU A 16 1.50 -6.18 -0.63
N SER A 17 1.96 -7.29 -1.18
CA SER A 17 2.66 -7.23 -2.46
C SER A 17 1.65 -7.34 -3.59
N VAL A 18 1.54 -6.24 -4.33
CA VAL A 18 0.61 -6.12 -5.44
C VAL A 18 0.97 -7.08 -6.57
N THR A 19 2.25 -7.38 -6.77
CA THR A 19 2.78 -8.31 -7.80
C THR A 19 2.11 -9.69 -7.84
N LYS A 20 1.51 -10.14 -6.73
CA LYS A 20 0.91 -11.48 -6.63
C LYS A 20 -0.53 -11.42 -7.16
N PHE A 21 -1.47 -11.93 -6.38
CA PHE A 21 -2.87 -12.07 -6.75
C PHE A 21 -3.58 -10.74 -6.99
N ILE A 22 -3.05 -9.60 -6.50
CA ILE A 22 -3.67 -8.29 -6.72
C ILE A 22 -3.43 -7.82 -8.17
N ASN A 23 -2.20 -7.94 -8.69
CA ASN A 23 -1.90 -7.74 -10.10
C ASN A 23 -2.46 -8.90 -10.93
N GLY A 24 -2.19 -10.15 -10.54
CA GLY A 24 -2.76 -11.37 -11.12
C GLY A 24 -2.23 -11.77 -12.50
N HIS A 25 -1.39 -10.94 -13.13
CA HIS A 25 -0.92 -11.09 -14.51
C HIS A 25 0.61 -11.17 -14.63
N SER A 26 1.33 -11.02 -13.51
CA SER A 26 2.80 -11.12 -13.40
C SER A 26 3.58 -10.11 -14.24
N ASP A 27 2.92 -9.01 -14.64
CA ASP A 27 3.47 -7.95 -15.48
C ASP A 27 3.79 -6.66 -14.72
N VAL A 28 3.36 -6.53 -13.46
CA VAL A 28 3.63 -5.35 -12.60
C VAL A 28 4.35 -5.73 -11.31
N VAL A 29 5.37 -4.94 -10.95
CA VAL A 29 6.04 -5.03 -9.65
C VAL A 29 5.64 -3.84 -8.78
N ALA A 30 4.78 -4.07 -7.79
CA ALA A 30 4.29 -3.03 -6.88
C ALA A 30 4.02 -3.56 -5.46
N GLY A 31 3.98 -2.63 -4.51
CA GLY A 31 3.61 -2.86 -3.12
C GLY A 31 2.52 -1.87 -2.68
N LEU A 32 1.69 -2.29 -1.72
CA LEU A 32 0.60 -1.50 -1.18
C LEU A 32 0.67 -1.51 0.35
N ALA A 33 0.51 -0.34 0.95
CA ALA A 33 0.30 -0.19 2.38
C ALA A 33 -1.05 0.49 2.62
N ALA A 34 -1.97 -0.19 3.31
CA ALA A 34 -3.23 0.38 3.73
C ALA A 34 -3.11 0.81 5.21
N ILE A 35 -3.46 2.06 5.50
CA ILE A 35 -3.43 2.62 6.86
C ILE A 35 -4.78 3.31 7.16
N ASN A 36 -5.28 3.12 8.39
CA ASN A 36 -6.53 3.74 8.88
C ASN A 36 -6.29 4.95 9.79
N ASN A 37 -5.07 5.13 10.29
CA ASN A 37 -4.65 6.21 11.17
C ASN A 37 -3.96 7.32 10.36
N GLU A 38 -4.49 8.53 10.43
CA GLU A 38 -4.01 9.67 9.64
C GLU A 38 -2.59 10.12 10.00
N ALA A 39 -2.20 10.05 11.27
CA ALA A 39 -0.85 10.42 11.69
C ALA A 39 0.21 9.46 11.11
N ILE A 40 -0.08 8.15 11.14
CA ILE A 40 0.77 7.12 10.54
C ILE A 40 0.83 7.29 9.01
N TYR A 41 -0.32 7.52 8.37
CA TYR A 41 -0.39 7.77 6.93
C TYR A 41 0.48 8.96 6.50
N ASN A 42 0.39 10.09 7.22
CA ASN A 42 1.15 11.29 6.87
C ASN A 42 2.67 11.07 6.96
N GLN A 43 3.14 10.33 7.97
CA GLN A 43 4.55 9.96 8.08
C GLN A 43 5.00 9.05 6.94
N LEU A 44 4.23 7.99 6.65
CA LEU A 44 4.52 7.08 5.54
C LEU A 44 4.48 7.78 4.18
N LYS A 45 3.57 8.73 3.98
CA LYS A 45 3.50 9.51 2.75
C LYS A 45 4.74 10.40 2.56
N LEU A 46 5.23 11.00 3.65
CA LEU A 46 6.48 11.75 3.65
C LEU A 46 7.66 10.84 3.27
N PHE A 47 7.75 9.65 3.87
CA PHE A 47 8.80 8.68 3.53
C PHE A 47 8.71 8.21 2.07
N GLN A 48 7.52 7.88 1.59
CA GLN A 48 7.30 7.50 0.19
C GLN A 48 7.80 8.59 -0.77
N LYS A 49 7.52 9.86 -0.45
CA LYS A 49 7.99 11.01 -1.24
C LYS A 49 9.50 11.19 -1.16
N ASN A 50 10.09 11.07 0.03
CA ASN A 50 11.52 11.35 0.25
C ASN A 50 12.43 10.24 -0.29
N PHE A 51 12.01 8.98 -0.19
CA PHE A 51 12.78 7.83 -0.67
C PHE A 51 12.46 7.46 -2.13
N GLY A 52 11.41 8.06 -2.72
CA GLY A 52 11.07 7.85 -4.12
C GLY A 52 10.52 6.46 -4.45
N ALA A 53 10.17 5.65 -3.44
CA ALA A 53 9.55 4.33 -3.59
C ALA A 53 8.06 4.46 -3.97
N ILE A 54 7.79 5.07 -5.12
CA ILE A 54 6.47 5.32 -5.69
C ILE A 54 6.28 4.35 -6.86
N VAL A 55 5.05 3.89 -7.07
CA VAL A 55 4.71 3.10 -8.26
C VAL A 55 4.85 3.96 -9.52
N GLY A 56 5.33 3.36 -10.61
CA GLY A 56 5.40 4.01 -11.92
C GLY A 56 4.01 4.39 -12.42
N VAL A 57 3.91 5.44 -13.24
CA VAL A 57 2.62 5.91 -13.79
C VAL A 57 2.01 4.91 -14.77
N GLU A 58 2.84 4.07 -15.37
CA GLU A 58 2.46 2.95 -16.24
C GLU A 58 1.85 1.77 -15.46
N ASP A 59 2.18 1.68 -14.17
CA ASP A 59 1.84 0.58 -13.26
C ASP A 59 0.78 0.98 -12.21
N ALA A 60 0.31 2.24 -12.23
CA ALA A 60 -0.58 2.88 -11.24
C ALA A 60 -2.06 2.87 -11.64
#